data_AF-A0A932B0N1-F1
#
_entry.id   AF-A0A932B0N1-F1
#
_cell.length_a   1.000
_cell.length_b   1.000
_cell.length_c   1.000
_cell.angle_alpha   90.00
_cell.angle_beta   90.00
_cell.angle_gamma   90.00
#
_symmetry.space_group_name_H-M   'P 1'
#
loop_
_entity.id
_entity.type
_entity.pdbx_description
1 polymer ?
#
loop_
_entity_poly.entity_id
_entity_poly.type
_entity_poly.pdbx_seq_one_letter_code
_entity_poly.pdbx_strand_id
1 'polypeptide(L)'
;MTFHLPIRRSLSHTESYVGFEGSYIHAEEPDGAMGSMDATSLKALTAYMSTLDENDVDLRNVGMYRWLKSSGKLAQTGSTSTTEGSFVQNGWQSYPLVAASVAAGKASYDQACASCHSDKLGANTNERMIPLNQVGRFFAPTGFQVKQQSIRATYLRDLYWVTSRGLLSDGHVRNLEDLVNPDRCTEGSALYNQYYTLHAPVRPVPGTADQPTPAPDLNRKGDVFRVPKAKQASIFDGTSPARNLFIERHKYFTVPSFDAANYYWDFQKMRREFGPEMGAAGPIGLPATPHPWCAKSGAEVANLVQYLLTL
;
A
#
# COMPACT_ATOMS: atom_id res chain seq x y z
N MET A 1 4.56 12.19 -24.34
CA MET A 1 4.16 13.19 -23.33
C MET A 1 5.33 13.33 -22.38
N THR A 2 5.83 14.54 -22.11
CA THR A 2 6.86 14.75 -21.08
C THR A 2 6.15 14.97 -19.74
N PHE A 3 6.21 14.01 -18.81
CA PHE A 3 5.58 14.06 -17.48
C PHE A 3 6.31 15.01 -16.51
N HIS A 4 6.75 16.17 -17.00
CA HIS A 4 7.62 17.09 -16.27
C HIS A 4 6.92 17.72 -15.04
N LEU A 5 5.59 17.73 -15.01
CA LEU A 5 4.78 18.30 -13.92
C LEU A 5 4.58 17.33 -12.73
N PRO A 6 4.10 16.08 -12.93
CA PRO A 6 4.03 15.09 -11.85
C PRO A 6 5.38 14.82 -11.18
N ILE A 7 6.45 14.73 -11.98
CA ILE A 7 7.80 14.43 -11.48
C ILE A 7 8.37 15.59 -10.66
N ARG A 8 8.24 16.84 -11.14
CA ARG A 8 8.59 18.01 -10.32
C ARG A 8 7.77 18.11 -9.03
N ARG A 9 6.50 17.69 -9.04
CA ARG A 9 5.62 17.72 -7.85
C ARG A 9 5.95 16.64 -6.83
N SER A 10 6.27 15.42 -7.28
CA SER A 10 6.80 14.35 -6.41
C SER A 10 8.12 14.79 -5.75
N LEU A 11 8.98 15.48 -6.50
CA LEU A 11 10.24 16.03 -6.00
C LEU A 11 10.08 17.25 -5.08
N SER A 12 9.10 18.12 -5.33
CA SER A 12 8.91 19.36 -4.57
C SER A 12 8.13 19.17 -3.26
N HIS A 13 7.37 18.08 -3.13
CA HIS A 13 6.55 17.81 -1.94
C HIS A 13 6.98 16.49 -1.30
N THR A 14 7.73 16.57 -0.20
CA THR A 14 7.84 15.57 0.92
C THR A 14 8.03 14.07 0.62
N GLU A 15 7.81 13.55 -0.59
CA GLU A 15 8.25 12.22 -1.03
C GLU A 15 9.77 12.19 -1.20
N SER A 16 10.41 13.35 -1.36
CA SER A 16 11.88 13.52 -1.28
C SER A 16 12.38 13.83 0.14
N TYR A 17 11.63 14.62 0.93
CA TYR A 17 12.05 15.09 2.26
C TYR A 17 11.63 14.17 3.43
N VAL A 18 10.70 13.24 3.23
CA VAL A 18 10.16 12.35 4.28
C VAL A 18 10.34 10.88 3.91
N GLY A 19 11.31 10.62 3.03
CA GLY A 19 11.64 9.28 2.59
C GLY A 19 11.09 9.01 1.20
N PHE A 20 12.04 8.84 0.28
CA PHE A 20 11.96 7.70 -0.62
C PHE A 20 11.44 6.51 0.20
N GLU A 21 10.45 5.81 -0.33
CA GLU A 21 9.49 4.94 0.37
C GLU A 21 10.08 3.71 1.12
N GLY A 22 11.39 3.71 1.41
CA GLY A 22 12.15 2.73 2.18
C GLY A 22 12.43 3.07 3.66
N SER A 23 12.05 4.24 4.18
CA SER A 23 12.29 4.59 5.60
C SER A 23 11.38 3.88 6.61
N TYR A 24 10.47 3.01 6.17
CA TYR A 24 9.52 2.33 7.07
C TYR A 24 9.97 0.93 7.54
N ILE A 25 11.09 0.39 7.05
CA ILE A 25 11.63 -0.90 7.50
C ILE A 25 12.81 -0.74 8.48
N HIS A 26 13.43 0.43 8.54
CA HIS A 26 14.48 0.76 9.50
C HIS A 26 14.05 2.02 10.24
N ALA A 27 14.00 1.98 11.56
CA ALA A 27 13.61 3.12 12.42
C ALA A 27 14.70 4.21 12.45
N GLU A 28 15.16 4.61 11.27
CA GLU A 28 16.11 5.67 11.01
C GLU A 28 15.48 6.46 9.85
N GLU A 29 15.18 7.75 10.08
CA GLU A 29 15.21 8.69 8.95
C GLU A 29 16.54 8.44 8.23
N PRO A 30 16.60 8.38 6.89
CA PRO A 30 17.87 8.22 6.21
C PRO A 30 18.81 9.33 6.68
N ASP A 31 19.71 8.98 7.59
CA ASP A 31 20.63 9.87 8.30
C ASP A 31 21.79 10.23 7.37
N GLY A 32 21.43 10.68 6.17
CA GLY A 32 22.29 10.92 5.03
C GLY A 32 21.69 11.87 3.97
N ALA A 33 20.43 12.30 4.13
CA ALA A 33 19.85 13.39 3.35
C ALA A 33 19.74 14.69 4.17
N MET A 34 20.75 14.98 5.01
CA MET A 34 20.82 16.29 5.68
C MET A 34 21.44 17.32 4.72
N GLY A 35 20.59 17.98 3.93
CA GLY A 35 20.98 19.16 3.16
C GLY A 35 19.93 19.58 2.14
N SER A 36 19.72 20.89 2.01
CA SER A 36 18.95 21.43 0.89
C SER A 36 19.69 21.11 -0.42
N MET A 37 19.05 20.37 -1.31
CA MET A 37 19.57 20.14 -2.66
C MET A 37 19.74 21.48 -3.38
N ASP A 38 20.94 21.77 -3.88
CA ASP A 38 21.15 22.99 -4.65
C ASP A 38 20.37 22.95 -5.98
N ALA A 39 20.15 24.11 -6.59
CA ALA A 39 19.32 24.23 -7.79
C ALA A 39 19.83 23.39 -8.96
N THR A 40 21.15 23.17 -9.08
CA THR A 40 21.75 22.36 -10.14
C THR A 40 21.47 20.88 -9.90
N SER A 41 21.70 20.41 -8.69
CA SER A 41 21.40 19.03 -8.29
C SER A 41 19.91 18.71 -8.43
N LEU A 42 19.03 19.64 -8.05
CA LEU A 42 17.57 19.47 -8.21
C LEU A 42 17.16 19.41 -9.68
N LYS A 43 17.77 20.24 -10.53
CA LYS A 43 17.53 20.22 -11.98
C LYS A 43 18.02 18.91 -12.61
N ALA A 44 19.18 18.41 -12.18
CA ALA A 44 19.73 17.13 -12.64
C ALA A 44 18.85 15.95 -12.22
N LEU A 45 18.42 15.91 -10.95
CA LEU A 45 17.50 14.90 -10.45
C LEU A 45 16.15 14.94 -11.17
N THR A 46 15.61 16.15 -11.40
CA THR A 46 14.38 16.33 -12.18
C THR A 46 14.52 15.81 -13.60
N ALA A 47 15.64 16.08 -14.25
CA ALA A 47 15.92 15.60 -15.61
C ALA A 47 16.03 14.07 -15.65
N TYR A 48 16.76 13.48 -14.71
CA TYR A 48 16.87 12.02 -14.58
C TYR A 48 15.52 11.36 -14.31
N MET A 49 14.75 11.87 -13.33
CA MET A 49 13.45 11.29 -13.03
C MET A 49 12.48 11.40 -14.21
N SER A 50 12.61 12.45 -15.04
CA SER A 50 11.80 12.62 -16.26
C SER A 50 12.09 11.67 -17.41
N THR A 51 13.04 10.74 -17.25
CA THR A 51 13.28 9.64 -18.18
C THR A 51 12.97 8.27 -17.58
N LEU A 52 12.62 8.18 -16.29
CA LEU A 52 12.35 6.90 -15.64
C LEU A 52 11.09 6.19 -16.17
N ASP A 53 10.23 6.92 -16.89
CA ASP A 53 8.99 6.43 -17.47
C ASP A 53 9.12 5.78 -18.85
N GLU A 54 10.32 5.81 -19.44
CA GLU A 54 10.57 5.35 -20.81
C GLU A 54 10.12 3.89 -21.03
N ASN A 55 10.19 3.05 -19.99
CA ASN A 55 9.87 1.62 -20.07
C ASN A 55 8.58 1.21 -19.33
N ASP A 56 7.75 2.14 -18.87
CA ASP A 56 6.54 1.81 -18.08
C ASP A 56 5.53 0.96 -18.85
N VAL A 57 5.43 1.15 -20.17
CA VAL A 57 4.50 0.38 -21.00
C VAL A 57 4.88 -1.11 -20.95
N ASP A 58 6.16 -1.42 -21.08
CA ASP A 58 6.65 -2.79 -21.02
C ASP A 58 6.51 -3.36 -19.61
N LEU A 59 6.84 -2.57 -18.58
CA LEU A 59 6.68 -2.95 -17.18
C LEU A 59 5.22 -3.28 -16.81
N ARG A 60 4.26 -2.48 -17.29
CA ARG A 60 2.83 -2.74 -17.09
C ARG A 60 2.36 -3.99 -17.83
N ASN A 61 2.84 -4.21 -19.06
CA ASN A 61 2.54 -5.44 -19.80
C ASN A 61 3.13 -6.69 -19.13
N VAL A 62 4.35 -6.62 -18.60
CA VAL A 62 4.96 -7.71 -17.82
C VAL A 62 4.13 -7.98 -16.56
N GLY A 63 3.78 -6.94 -15.80
CA GLY A 63 2.96 -7.08 -14.60
C GLY A 63 1.59 -7.70 -14.88
N MET A 64 0.91 -7.24 -15.94
CA MET A 64 -0.34 -7.82 -16.42
C MET A 64 -0.20 -9.30 -16.77
N TYR A 65 0.81 -9.67 -17.58
CA TYR A 65 1.03 -11.06 -17.97
C TYR A 65 1.27 -11.95 -16.75
N ARG A 66 2.15 -11.54 -15.83
CA ARG A 66 2.49 -12.34 -14.65
C ARG A 66 1.31 -12.50 -13.72
N TRP A 67 0.51 -11.44 -13.55
CA TRP A 67 -0.75 -11.51 -12.81
C TRP A 67 -1.76 -12.46 -13.46
N LEU A 68 -1.96 -12.39 -14.79
CA LEU A 68 -2.83 -13.31 -15.52
C LEU A 68 -2.37 -14.76 -15.35
N LYS A 69 -1.07 -15.02 -15.43
CA LYS A 69 -0.49 -16.34 -15.24
C LYS A 69 -0.69 -16.87 -13.83
N SER A 70 -0.32 -16.09 -12.80
CA SER A 70 -0.43 -16.51 -11.40
C SER A 70 -1.88 -16.66 -10.93
N SER A 71 -2.79 -15.88 -11.50
CA SER A 71 -4.23 -15.90 -11.19
C SER A 71 -5.01 -16.92 -12.02
N GLY A 72 -4.35 -17.75 -12.83
CA GLY A 72 -5.01 -18.76 -13.67
C GLY A 72 -5.88 -18.18 -14.80
N LYS A 73 -5.63 -16.93 -15.20
CA LYS A 73 -6.39 -16.17 -16.21
C LYS A 73 -5.67 -16.05 -17.56
N LEU A 74 -4.53 -16.71 -17.74
CA LEU A 74 -3.76 -16.62 -18.99
C LEU A 74 -4.57 -17.03 -20.24
N ALA A 75 -5.57 -17.92 -20.11
CA ALA A 75 -6.46 -18.27 -21.22
C ALA A 75 -7.20 -17.07 -21.86
N GLN A 76 -7.28 -15.90 -21.18
CA GLN A 76 -7.81 -14.67 -21.77
C GLN A 76 -6.99 -14.16 -22.97
N THR A 77 -5.75 -14.60 -23.14
CA THR A 77 -4.95 -14.31 -24.33
C THR A 77 -5.37 -15.18 -25.53
N GLY A 78 -6.36 -16.06 -25.37
CA GLY A 78 -6.74 -17.08 -26.35
C GLY A 78 -5.90 -18.36 -26.25
N SER A 79 -4.90 -18.41 -25.36
CA SER A 79 -4.06 -19.60 -25.16
C SER A 79 -3.45 -19.63 -23.76
N THR A 80 -3.40 -20.81 -23.13
CA THR A 80 -2.62 -21.00 -21.89
C THR A 80 -1.12 -21.09 -22.14
N SER A 81 -0.68 -21.06 -23.40
CA SER A 81 0.73 -21.15 -23.82
C SER A 81 1.33 -19.81 -24.27
N THR A 82 0.59 -18.70 -24.17
CA THR A 82 1.15 -17.37 -24.45
C THR A 82 2.36 -17.11 -23.56
N THR A 83 3.46 -16.62 -24.14
CA THR A 83 4.70 -16.33 -23.42
C THR A 83 4.77 -14.87 -23.02
N GLU A 84 5.54 -14.55 -21.97
CA GLU A 84 5.75 -13.16 -21.49
C GLU A 84 6.23 -12.26 -22.63
N GLY A 85 7.25 -12.70 -23.37
CA GLY A 85 7.79 -11.95 -24.51
C GLY A 85 6.75 -11.68 -25.60
N SER A 86 5.96 -12.68 -25.98
CA SER A 86 4.88 -12.48 -26.97
C SER A 86 3.76 -11.56 -26.46
N PHE A 87 3.47 -11.61 -25.16
CA PHE A 87 2.48 -10.72 -24.54
C PHE A 87 2.95 -9.27 -24.55
N VAL A 88 4.20 -9.02 -24.12
CA VAL A 88 4.80 -7.68 -24.06
C VAL A 88 4.94 -7.07 -25.45
N GLN A 89 5.48 -7.82 -26.42
CA GLN A 89 5.65 -7.34 -27.80
C GLN A 89 4.34 -6.92 -28.46
N ASN A 90 3.24 -7.65 -28.20
CA ASN A 90 1.94 -7.37 -28.79
C ASN A 90 1.12 -6.34 -28.00
N GLY A 91 1.40 -6.18 -26.70
CA GLY A 91 0.60 -5.40 -25.77
C GLY A 91 -0.73 -6.06 -25.40
N TRP A 92 -1.23 -5.79 -24.19
CA TRP A 92 -2.48 -6.36 -23.70
C TRP A 92 -3.69 -6.04 -24.59
N GLN A 93 -3.67 -4.91 -25.29
CA GLN A 93 -4.74 -4.45 -26.18
C GLN A 93 -4.98 -5.40 -27.36
N SER A 94 -3.96 -6.16 -27.75
CA SER A 94 -4.04 -7.13 -28.85
C SER A 94 -4.77 -8.41 -28.47
N TYR A 95 -5.13 -8.59 -27.20
CA TYR A 95 -5.85 -9.77 -26.68
C TYR A 95 -7.29 -9.39 -26.32
N PRO A 96 -8.30 -9.73 -27.16
CA PRO A 96 -9.66 -9.19 -27.02
C PRO A 96 -10.33 -9.43 -25.66
N LEU A 97 -10.11 -10.57 -25.02
CA LEU A 97 -10.71 -10.87 -23.71
C LEU A 97 -10.00 -10.12 -22.57
N VAL A 98 -8.70 -9.88 -22.68
CA VAL A 98 -7.95 -9.03 -21.74
C VAL A 98 -8.45 -7.60 -21.89
N ALA A 99 -8.54 -7.11 -23.14
CA ALA A 99 -9.02 -5.76 -23.42
C ALA A 99 -10.47 -5.54 -22.93
N ALA A 100 -11.36 -6.51 -23.13
CA ALA A 100 -12.72 -6.46 -22.60
C ALA A 100 -12.75 -6.42 -21.06
N SER A 101 -11.89 -7.21 -20.40
CA SER A 101 -11.77 -7.22 -18.94
C SER A 101 -11.24 -5.90 -18.38
N VAL A 102 -10.23 -5.30 -19.03
CA VAL A 102 -9.70 -3.97 -18.70
C VAL A 102 -10.78 -2.89 -18.87
N ALA A 103 -11.57 -2.94 -19.95
CA ALA A 103 -12.66 -2.00 -20.18
C ALA A 103 -13.76 -2.12 -19.12
N ALA A 104 -14.13 -3.35 -18.73
CA ALA A 104 -15.05 -3.58 -17.61
C ALA A 104 -14.48 -3.09 -16.28
N GLY A 105 -13.19 -3.29 -16.04
CA GLY A 105 -12.47 -2.79 -14.87
C GLY A 105 -12.45 -1.27 -14.77
N LYS A 106 -12.30 -0.60 -15.92
CA LYS A 106 -12.40 0.86 -16.00
C LYS A 106 -13.76 1.36 -15.52
N ALA A 107 -14.85 0.69 -15.87
CA ALA A 107 -16.18 1.07 -15.40
C ALA A 107 -16.30 0.98 -13.87
N SER A 108 -15.78 -0.08 -13.26
CA SER A 108 -15.69 -0.20 -11.79
C SER A 108 -14.79 0.87 -11.17
N TYR A 109 -13.67 1.20 -11.82
CA TYR A 109 -12.75 2.26 -11.37
C TYR A 109 -13.39 3.65 -11.41
N ASP A 110 -14.06 3.99 -12.50
CA ASP A 110 -14.73 5.29 -12.68
C ASP A 110 -15.79 5.50 -11.59
N GLN A 111 -16.41 4.41 -11.15
CA GLN A 111 -17.38 4.41 -10.07
C GLN A 111 -16.77 4.54 -8.67
N ALA A 112 -15.74 3.73 -8.35
CA ALA A 112 -15.25 3.59 -6.99
C ALA A 112 -14.04 4.47 -6.66
N CYS A 113 -13.21 4.80 -7.65
CA CYS A 113 -11.86 5.34 -7.45
C CYS A 113 -11.65 6.72 -8.08
N ALA A 114 -12.29 7.01 -9.21
CA ALA A 114 -11.99 8.19 -10.02
C ALA A 114 -12.32 9.54 -9.35
N SER A 115 -13.10 9.56 -8.26
CA SER A 115 -13.36 10.78 -7.50
C SER A 115 -12.08 11.37 -6.88
N CYS A 116 -11.09 10.53 -6.59
CA CYS A 116 -9.77 10.92 -6.06
C CYS A 116 -8.65 10.61 -7.06
N HIS A 117 -8.79 9.52 -7.82
CA HIS A 117 -7.78 9.04 -8.76
C HIS A 117 -8.16 9.35 -10.21
N SER A 118 -8.33 10.63 -10.53
CA SER A 118 -8.45 11.08 -11.92
C SER A 118 -7.79 12.44 -12.10
N ASP A 119 -7.11 12.61 -13.22
CA ASP A 119 -6.39 13.86 -13.50
C ASP A 119 -6.44 14.29 -14.96
N LYS A 120 -7.03 13.46 -15.85
CA LYS A 120 -7.05 13.64 -17.32
C LYS A 120 -5.66 13.79 -17.96
N LEU A 121 -4.58 13.58 -17.19
CA LEU A 121 -3.19 13.80 -17.57
C LEU A 121 -2.35 12.50 -17.47
N GLY A 122 -2.95 11.41 -16.98
CA GLY A 122 -2.35 10.08 -16.97
C GLY A 122 -1.58 9.74 -15.70
N ALA A 123 -1.56 10.61 -14.70
CA ALA A 123 -0.96 10.35 -13.38
C ALA A 123 -1.98 9.80 -12.36
N ASN A 124 -3.26 9.75 -12.75
CA ASN A 124 -4.34 9.07 -12.01
C ASN A 124 -4.49 9.58 -10.57
N THR A 125 -4.35 10.88 -10.35
CA THR A 125 -4.56 11.53 -9.04
C THR A 125 -4.97 12.99 -9.15
N ASN A 126 -5.94 13.41 -8.36
CA ASN A 126 -6.25 14.83 -8.19
C ASN A 126 -5.45 15.51 -7.06
N GLU A 127 -4.55 14.77 -6.42
CA GLU A 127 -3.69 15.21 -5.29
C GLU A 127 -4.48 15.77 -4.09
N ARG A 128 -5.79 15.49 -4.01
CA ARG A 128 -6.64 16.00 -2.93
C ARG A 128 -6.17 15.44 -1.59
N MET A 129 -6.09 16.33 -0.61
CA MET A 129 -5.89 15.94 0.79
C MET A 129 -7.22 15.43 1.36
N ILE A 130 -7.28 14.14 1.68
CA ILE A 130 -8.46 13.48 2.22
C ILE A 130 -8.37 13.41 3.75
N PRO A 131 -9.37 13.92 4.49
CA PRO A 131 -9.36 13.91 5.96
C PRO A 131 -9.14 12.53 6.56
N LEU A 132 -8.38 12.46 7.66
CA LEU A 132 -8.06 11.19 8.35
C LEU A 132 -9.31 10.40 8.77
N ASN A 133 -10.39 11.08 9.15
CA ASN A 133 -11.66 10.42 9.51
C ASN A 133 -12.42 9.83 8.31
N GLN A 134 -11.99 10.11 7.07
CA GLN A 134 -12.57 9.52 5.85
C GLN A 134 -11.70 8.40 5.28
N VAL A 135 -10.37 8.55 5.34
CA VAL A 135 -9.42 7.60 4.74
C VAL A 135 -8.80 6.65 5.74
N GLY A 136 -8.61 7.03 7.00
CA GLY A 136 -7.98 6.19 8.02
C GLY A 136 -6.52 5.80 7.71
N ARG A 137 -5.96 4.96 8.58
CA ARG A 137 -4.63 4.34 8.45
C ARG A 137 -4.63 3.05 9.27
N PHE A 138 -3.81 2.07 8.93
CA PHE A 138 -3.67 0.85 9.73
C PHE A 138 -2.81 1.11 10.97
N PHE A 139 -1.64 1.72 10.78
CA PHE A 139 -0.82 2.23 11.90
C PHE A 139 -1.23 3.64 12.30
N ALA A 140 -0.80 4.10 13.48
CA ALA A 140 -1.03 5.48 13.91
C ALA A 140 -0.50 6.47 12.84
N PRO A 141 -1.27 7.50 12.45
CA PRO A 141 -0.83 8.54 11.51
C PRO A 141 0.55 9.12 11.84
N THR A 142 1.35 9.42 10.80
CA THR A 142 2.68 10.03 10.97
C THR A 142 2.59 11.43 11.57
N GLY A 143 3.71 11.96 12.07
CA GLY A 143 3.77 13.35 12.54
C GLY A 143 3.32 14.37 11.48
N PHE A 144 3.58 14.10 10.20
CA PHE A 144 3.06 14.92 9.10
C PHE A 144 1.54 14.80 8.97
N GLN A 145 1.00 13.57 8.95
CA GLN A 145 -0.44 13.33 8.83
C GLN A 145 -1.22 13.84 10.05
N VAL A 146 -0.62 13.82 11.25
CA VAL A 146 -1.17 14.44 12.47
C VAL A 146 -1.28 15.95 12.31
N LYS A 147 -0.24 16.62 11.82
CA LYS A 147 -0.27 18.08 11.59
C LYS A 147 -1.26 18.47 10.50
N GLN A 148 -1.28 17.70 9.41
CA GLN A 148 -2.08 17.99 8.22
C GLN A 148 -3.51 17.46 8.31
N GLN A 149 -3.79 16.57 9.26
CA GLN A 149 -5.07 15.91 9.53
C GLN A 149 -5.68 15.22 8.29
N SER A 150 -4.85 14.85 7.32
CA SER A 150 -5.28 14.30 6.05
C SER A 150 -4.17 13.51 5.35
N ILE A 151 -4.56 12.68 4.38
CA ILE A 151 -3.67 11.92 3.51
C ILE A 151 -3.94 12.33 2.06
N ARG A 152 -2.87 12.57 1.29
CA ARG A 152 -2.97 12.90 -0.13
C ARG A 152 -3.40 11.69 -0.94
N ALA A 153 -4.32 11.86 -1.88
CA ALA A 153 -4.53 10.89 -2.95
C ALA A 153 -3.24 10.81 -3.79
N THR A 154 -2.53 9.68 -3.72
CA THR A 154 -1.24 9.53 -4.41
C THR A 154 -1.42 9.09 -5.87
N TYR A 155 -0.35 9.15 -6.64
CA TYR A 155 -0.27 8.69 -8.02
C TYR A 155 -0.52 7.18 -8.11
N LEU A 156 -1.30 6.75 -9.10
CA LEU A 156 -1.45 5.33 -9.43
C LEU A 156 -0.68 5.04 -10.71
N ARG A 157 0.43 4.30 -10.55
CA ARG A 157 1.34 3.96 -11.62
C ARG A 157 2.16 2.71 -11.27
N ASP A 158 2.38 1.84 -12.26
CA ASP A 158 3.24 0.66 -12.17
C ASP A 158 2.87 -0.26 -10.98
N LEU A 159 1.56 -0.34 -10.71
CA LEU A 159 1.04 -0.86 -9.45
C LEU A 159 1.47 -2.30 -9.17
N TYR A 160 1.66 -3.13 -10.19
CA TYR A 160 2.20 -4.49 -10.03
C TYR A 160 3.51 -4.49 -9.23
N TRP A 161 4.45 -3.62 -9.61
CA TRP A 161 5.78 -3.53 -9.01
C TRP A 161 5.74 -2.84 -7.65
N VAL A 162 4.92 -1.79 -7.56
CA VAL A 162 4.71 -1.02 -6.32
C VAL A 162 4.07 -1.88 -5.22
N THR A 163 3.25 -2.89 -5.55
CA THR A 163 2.67 -3.78 -4.53
C THR A 163 3.70 -4.55 -3.70
N SER A 164 4.92 -4.75 -4.21
CA SER A 164 5.97 -5.53 -3.52
C SER A 164 6.32 -4.96 -2.15
N ARG A 165 6.37 -3.63 -2.00
CA ARG A 165 6.56 -2.93 -0.72
C ARG A 165 5.32 -2.89 0.16
N GLY A 166 4.17 -3.30 -0.35
CA GLY A 166 2.86 -3.16 0.29
C GLY A 166 2.13 -1.91 -0.18
N LEU A 167 0.81 -1.97 -0.13
CA LEU A 167 -0.08 -0.91 -0.59
C LEU A 167 -0.56 -0.03 0.56
N LEU A 168 -0.98 1.18 0.21
CA LEU A 168 -1.31 2.29 1.12
C LEU A 168 -0.07 2.85 1.85
N SER A 169 -0.24 3.99 2.53
CA SER A 169 0.86 4.76 3.16
C SER A 169 1.59 4.07 4.32
N ASP A 170 1.17 2.88 4.69
CA ASP A 170 1.72 2.03 5.75
C ASP A 170 2.05 0.61 5.26
N GLY A 171 1.84 0.32 3.97
CA GLY A 171 2.26 -0.92 3.34
C GLY A 171 1.57 -2.20 3.85
N HIS A 172 0.48 -2.09 4.61
CA HIS A 172 -0.13 -3.26 5.26
C HIS A 172 -0.89 -4.16 4.28
N VAL A 173 -1.45 -3.60 3.20
CA VAL A 173 -2.21 -4.35 2.19
C VAL A 173 -1.27 -5.05 1.23
N ARG A 174 -1.44 -6.37 1.07
CA ARG A 174 -0.45 -7.20 0.36
C ARG A 174 -0.55 -7.14 -1.16
N ASN A 175 -1.74 -6.93 -1.72
CA ASN A 175 -1.98 -6.94 -3.17
C ASN A 175 -3.22 -6.12 -3.58
N LEU A 176 -3.38 -5.92 -4.89
CA LEU A 176 -4.46 -5.11 -5.44
C LEU A 176 -5.83 -5.76 -5.26
N GLU A 177 -5.88 -7.08 -5.30
CA GLU A 177 -7.08 -7.88 -5.08
C GLU A 177 -7.66 -7.57 -3.72
N ASP A 178 -6.88 -7.72 -2.64
CA ASP A 178 -7.33 -7.43 -1.29
C ASP A 178 -7.66 -5.94 -1.14
N LEU A 179 -6.85 -5.04 -1.72
CA LEU A 179 -7.09 -3.60 -1.67
C LEU A 179 -8.49 -3.23 -2.16
N VAL A 180 -8.93 -3.81 -3.27
CA VAL A 180 -10.21 -3.45 -3.90
C VAL A 180 -11.35 -4.42 -3.59
N ASN A 181 -11.12 -5.48 -2.83
CA ASN A 181 -12.15 -6.46 -2.53
C ASN A 181 -13.19 -5.90 -1.56
N PRO A 182 -14.51 -5.93 -1.89
CA PRO A 182 -15.58 -5.48 -0.98
C PRO A 182 -15.57 -6.18 0.39
N ASP A 183 -15.10 -7.43 0.45
CA ASP A 183 -14.98 -8.14 1.72
C ASP A 183 -14.00 -7.39 2.64
N ARG A 184 -12.90 -6.84 2.12
CA ARG A 184 -11.99 -6.02 2.93
C ARG A 184 -12.75 -4.87 3.57
N CYS A 185 -13.63 -4.19 2.85
CA CYS A 185 -14.40 -3.04 3.32
C CYS A 185 -15.63 -3.41 4.18
N THR A 186 -15.98 -4.69 4.33
CA THR A 186 -17.19 -5.14 5.04
C THR A 186 -16.83 -5.68 6.42
N GLU A 187 -17.20 -4.94 7.47
CA GLU A 187 -16.95 -5.37 8.86
C GLU A 187 -17.49 -6.79 9.12
N GLY A 188 -16.65 -7.62 9.73
CA GLY A 188 -16.99 -9.01 10.06
C GLY A 188 -16.78 -10.02 8.94
N SER A 189 -16.47 -9.61 7.70
CA SER A 189 -16.06 -10.54 6.65
C SER A 189 -14.74 -11.24 7.01
N ALA A 190 -14.44 -12.37 6.36
CA ALA A 190 -13.18 -13.07 6.56
C ALA A 190 -11.97 -12.19 6.24
N LEU A 191 -12.00 -11.49 5.10
CA LEU A 191 -10.90 -10.62 4.68
C LEU A 191 -10.75 -9.40 5.61
N TYR A 192 -11.86 -8.78 6.02
CA TYR A 192 -11.84 -7.69 7.00
C TYR A 192 -11.20 -8.15 8.31
N ASN A 193 -11.66 -9.28 8.86
CA ASN A 193 -11.18 -9.78 10.14
C ASN A 193 -9.68 -10.12 10.09
N GLN A 194 -9.23 -10.70 8.97
CA GLN A 194 -7.82 -11.02 8.75
C GLN A 194 -6.91 -9.78 8.77
N TYR A 195 -7.39 -8.65 8.25
CA TYR A 195 -6.61 -7.41 8.23
C TYR A 195 -6.75 -6.60 9.53
N TYR A 196 -7.94 -6.55 10.11
CA TYR A 196 -8.34 -5.47 11.00
C TYR A 196 -8.80 -5.96 12.38
N THR A 197 -8.72 -7.25 12.68
CA THR A 197 -9.04 -7.78 14.02
C THR A 197 -7.86 -8.56 14.61
N LEU A 198 -7.83 -8.71 15.93
CA LEU A 198 -6.81 -9.53 16.58
C LEU A 198 -7.15 -11.01 16.41
N HIS A 199 -6.19 -11.77 15.91
CA HIS A 199 -6.28 -13.23 15.80
C HIS A 199 -4.89 -13.88 15.86
N ALA A 200 -4.86 -15.21 15.99
CA ALA A 200 -3.64 -15.98 15.81
C ALA A 200 -3.12 -15.79 14.36
N PRO A 201 -1.79 -15.69 14.15
CA PRO A 201 -1.22 -15.44 12.82
C PRO A 201 -1.64 -16.52 11.81
N VAL A 202 -2.05 -16.12 10.62
CA VAL A 202 -2.45 -17.05 9.55
C VAL A 202 -1.43 -17.16 8.43
N ARG A 203 -0.43 -16.26 8.38
CA ARG A 203 0.67 -16.26 7.41
C ARG A 203 0.19 -16.36 5.95
N PRO A 204 -0.55 -15.37 5.44
CA PRO A 204 -1.06 -15.36 4.07
C PRO A 204 0.05 -15.55 3.03
N VAL A 205 -0.29 -16.07 1.86
CA VAL A 205 0.66 -16.15 0.74
C VAL A 205 1.11 -14.74 0.32
N PRO A 206 2.31 -14.60 -0.29
CA PRO A 206 2.74 -13.34 -0.90
C PRO A 206 1.66 -12.78 -1.84
N GLY A 207 1.59 -11.46 -1.91
CA GLY A 207 0.58 -10.73 -2.67
C GLY A 207 0.71 -10.88 -4.19
N THR A 208 1.93 -11.05 -4.69
CA THR A 208 2.20 -11.39 -6.10
C THR A 208 3.20 -12.54 -6.20
N ALA A 209 3.28 -13.17 -7.37
CA ALA A 209 4.21 -14.28 -7.61
C ALA A 209 5.69 -13.86 -7.51
N ASP A 210 5.98 -12.58 -7.75
CA ASP A 210 7.33 -12.01 -7.69
C ASP A 210 7.65 -11.39 -6.32
N GLN A 211 6.68 -11.33 -5.40
CA GLN A 211 6.90 -10.67 -4.12
C GLN A 211 7.78 -11.54 -3.21
N PRO A 212 8.91 -11.01 -2.71
CA PRO A 212 9.74 -11.74 -1.76
C PRO A 212 8.97 -11.96 -0.46
N THR A 213 9.10 -13.16 0.10
CA THR A 213 8.56 -13.44 1.44
C THR A 213 9.52 -12.91 2.49
N PRO A 214 9.05 -12.11 3.48
CA PRO A 214 9.91 -11.63 4.56
C PRO A 214 10.55 -12.78 5.35
N ALA A 215 11.81 -12.61 5.74
CA ALA A 215 12.52 -13.49 6.67
C ALA A 215 13.13 -12.65 7.81
N PRO A 216 12.76 -12.89 9.09
CA PRO A 216 11.84 -13.92 9.57
C PRO A 216 10.38 -13.64 9.20
N ASP A 217 9.63 -14.72 9.01
CA ASP A 217 8.23 -14.71 8.62
C ASP A 217 7.28 -14.41 9.79
N LEU A 218 7.49 -13.26 10.44
CA LEU A 218 6.73 -12.87 11.62
C LEU A 218 5.48 -12.05 11.28
N ASN A 219 5.65 -11.09 10.38
CA ASN A 219 4.66 -10.07 10.00
C ASN A 219 4.43 -10.08 8.49
N ARG A 220 3.67 -11.07 8.00
CA ARG A 220 3.25 -11.06 6.59
C ARG A 220 2.21 -9.95 6.38
N LYS A 221 2.28 -9.30 5.22
CA LYS A 221 1.26 -8.33 4.81
C LYS A 221 -0.09 -9.04 4.69
N GLY A 222 -1.15 -8.35 5.12
CA GLY A 222 -2.48 -8.95 5.24
C GLY A 222 -2.65 -9.95 6.37
N ASP A 223 -1.92 -9.75 7.46
CA ASP A 223 -2.10 -10.48 8.71
C ASP A 223 -1.92 -9.50 9.87
N VAL A 224 -2.12 -9.97 11.09
CA VAL A 224 -1.78 -9.26 12.31
C VAL A 224 -0.33 -8.78 12.31
N PHE A 225 -0.11 -7.54 12.77
CA PHE A 225 1.23 -7.03 13.07
C PHE A 225 1.57 -7.29 14.53
N ARG A 226 2.73 -7.90 14.77
CA ARG A 226 3.18 -8.28 16.10
C ARG A 226 4.67 -8.09 16.32
N VAL A 227 5.04 -7.88 17.56
CA VAL A 227 6.42 -7.73 18.00
C VAL A 227 6.69 -8.71 19.14
N PRO A 228 7.75 -9.54 19.06
CA PRO A 228 8.06 -10.48 20.12
C PRO A 228 8.50 -9.74 21.37
N LYS A 229 8.06 -10.20 22.54
CA LYS A 229 8.58 -9.69 23.81
C LYS A 229 10.05 -10.03 23.90
N ALA A 230 10.87 -9.00 24.14
CA ALA A 230 12.29 -9.19 24.37
C ALA A 230 12.49 -9.97 25.66
N LYS A 231 13.25 -11.06 25.60
CA LYS A 231 13.58 -11.90 26.76
C LYS A 231 14.88 -11.41 27.36
N GLN A 232 14.84 -11.09 28.63
CA GLN A 232 16.03 -10.67 29.37
C GLN A 232 17.05 -11.81 29.38
N ALA A 233 18.24 -11.57 28.83
CA ALA A 233 19.29 -12.59 28.73
C ALA A 233 20.06 -12.78 30.04
N SER A 234 20.14 -11.74 30.88
CA SER A 234 20.77 -11.77 32.19
C SER A 234 20.28 -10.61 33.06
N ILE A 235 20.61 -10.61 34.35
CA ILE A 235 20.28 -9.52 35.28
C ILE A 235 20.87 -8.14 34.89
N PHE A 236 21.88 -8.11 34.01
CA PHE A 236 22.51 -6.88 33.52
C PHE A 236 21.97 -6.41 32.16
N ASP A 237 21.05 -7.17 31.54
CA ASP A 237 20.41 -6.78 30.29
C ASP A 237 19.34 -5.71 30.54
N GLY A 238 19.74 -4.44 30.44
CA GLY A 238 18.82 -3.29 30.44
C GLY A 238 18.13 -3.04 29.11
N THR A 239 18.57 -3.69 28.02
CA THR A 239 18.05 -3.47 26.67
C THR A 239 16.70 -4.15 26.47
N SER A 240 16.55 -5.41 26.90
CA SER A 240 15.28 -6.14 26.74
C SER A 240 14.11 -5.46 27.48
N PRO A 241 14.25 -5.06 28.77
CA PRO A 241 13.21 -4.29 29.45
C PRO A 241 12.90 -2.95 28.76
N ALA A 242 13.91 -2.23 28.28
CA ALA A 242 13.70 -0.95 27.58
C ALA A 242 12.94 -1.13 26.25
N ARG A 243 13.23 -2.19 25.48
CA ARG A 243 12.50 -2.53 24.24
C ARG A 243 11.03 -2.85 24.52
N ASN A 244 10.76 -3.64 25.56
CA ASN A 244 9.39 -3.94 25.97
C ASN A 244 8.64 -2.67 26.43
N LEU A 245 9.28 -1.84 27.27
CA LEU A 245 8.71 -0.58 27.74
C LEU A 245 8.39 0.38 26.58
N PHE A 246 9.23 0.44 25.55
CA PHE A 246 8.96 1.22 24.35
C PHE A 246 7.64 0.81 23.68
N ILE A 247 7.40 -0.49 23.52
CA ILE A 247 6.17 -1.01 22.91
C ILE A 247 4.98 -0.80 23.85
N GLU A 248 5.14 -1.02 25.16
CA GLU A 248 4.08 -0.83 26.15
C GLU A 248 3.62 0.63 26.26
N ARG A 249 4.50 1.60 25.94
CA ARG A 249 4.14 3.03 25.85
C ARG A 249 3.34 3.37 24.59
N HIS A 250 3.33 2.51 23.57
CA HIS A 250 2.48 2.72 22.41
C HIS A 250 1.05 2.27 22.71
N LYS A 251 0.15 3.25 22.80
CA LYS A 251 -1.26 3.08 23.22
C LYS A 251 -2.01 1.93 22.54
N TYR A 252 -1.67 1.61 21.30
CA TYR A 252 -2.42 0.67 20.45
C TYR A 252 -1.83 -0.72 20.38
N PHE A 253 -0.72 -1.00 21.07
CA PHE A 253 -0.30 -2.37 21.28
C PHE A 253 -1.06 -3.00 22.44
N THR A 254 -1.38 -4.29 22.31
CA THR A 254 -2.00 -5.10 23.35
C THR A 254 -1.35 -6.48 23.42
N VAL A 255 -1.61 -7.21 24.49
CA VAL A 255 -1.21 -8.61 24.64
C VAL A 255 -2.50 -9.45 24.63
N PRO A 256 -2.83 -10.12 23.52
CA PRO A 256 -4.03 -10.93 23.45
C PRO A 256 -3.91 -12.19 24.33
N SER A 257 -5.04 -12.71 24.81
CA SER A 257 -5.07 -13.90 25.67
C SER A 257 -4.53 -15.16 25.00
N PHE A 258 -4.57 -15.23 23.67
CA PHE A 258 -4.10 -16.38 22.88
C PHE A 258 -2.59 -16.38 22.60
N ASP A 259 -1.89 -15.27 22.86
CA ASP A 259 -0.44 -15.17 22.65
C ASP A 259 0.20 -14.17 23.64
N ALA A 260 0.68 -14.70 24.76
CA ALA A 260 1.37 -13.92 25.78
C ALA A 260 2.81 -13.55 25.40
N ALA A 261 3.39 -14.15 24.35
CA ALA A 261 4.79 -14.00 23.97
C ALA A 261 5.03 -12.81 23.02
N ASN A 262 3.97 -12.23 22.44
CA ASN A 262 4.07 -11.11 21.51
C ASN A 262 3.14 -9.97 21.92
N TYR A 263 3.53 -8.74 21.57
CA TYR A 263 2.63 -7.60 21.52
C TYR A 263 1.98 -7.54 20.14
N TYR A 264 0.70 -7.20 20.09
CA TYR A 264 -0.08 -7.11 18.86
C TYR A 264 -0.58 -5.70 18.63
N TRP A 265 -0.52 -5.24 17.39
CA TRP A 265 -1.14 -3.99 16.99
C TRP A 265 -2.67 -4.16 16.93
N ASP A 266 -3.40 -3.43 17.78
CA ASP A 266 -4.87 -3.45 17.82
C ASP A 266 -5.44 -2.28 17.00
N PHE A 267 -5.68 -2.55 15.72
CA PHE A 267 -6.32 -1.60 14.81
C PHE A 267 -7.70 -1.16 15.32
N GLN A 268 -8.51 -2.06 15.92
CA GLN A 268 -9.84 -1.70 16.41
C GLN A 268 -9.76 -0.72 17.58
N LYS A 269 -8.78 -0.90 18.47
CA LYS A 269 -8.49 0.07 19.53
C LYS A 269 -8.09 1.42 18.96
N MET A 270 -7.16 1.43 18.00
CA MET A 270 -6.76 2.68 17.34
C MET A 270 -7.94 3.38 16.67
N ARG A 271 -8.75 2.64 15.91
CA ARG A 271 -9.94 3.17 15.24
C ARG A 271 -10.89 3.89 16.20
N ARG A 272 -11.12 3.30 17.39
CA ARG A 272 -12.03 3.85 18.41
C ARG A 272 -11.46 5.04 19.18
N GLU A 273 -10.15 5.08 19.38
CA GLU A 273 -9.54 5.96 20.39
C GLU A 273 -8.61 7.04 19.82
N PHE A 274 -8.25 6.99 18.54
CA PHE A 274 -7.33 7.96 17.92
C PHE A 274 -7.97 9.34 17.78
N GLY A 275 -7.25 10.38 18.19
CA GLY A 275 -7.69 11.77 18.10
C GLY A 275 -7.04 12.68 19.15
N PRO A 276 -7.06 12.34 20.45
CA PRO A 276 -6.42 13.16 21.48
C PRO A 276 -4.92 13.40 21.22
N GLU A 277 -4.23 12.45 20.58
CA GLU A 277 -2.80 12.54 20.22
C GLU A 277 -2.50 13.66 19.23
N MET A 278 -3.50 14.09 18.45
CA MET A 278 -3.39 15.20 17.51
C MET A 278 -4.02 16.50 18.06
N GLY A 279 -4.33 16.53 19.36
CA GLY A 279 -4.93 17.70 20.02
C GLY A 279 -6.45 17.82 19.86
N ALA A 280 -7.13 16.79 19.36
CA ALA A 280 -8.59 16.80 19.30
C ALA A 280 -9.20 16.60 20.71
N ALA A 281 -10.39 17.16 20.95
CA ALA A 281 -11.10 17.02 22.23
C ALA A 281 -11.52 15.57 22.57
N GLY A 282 -11.53 14.69 21.57
CA GLY A 282 -11.86 13.28 21.69
C GLY A 282 -11.47 12.51 20.42
N PRO A 283 -11.87 11.24 20.28
CA PRO A 283 -11.60 10.47 19.07
C PRO A 283 -12.20 11.11 17.82
N ILE A 284 -11.45 11.11 16.71
CA ILE A 284 -11.89 11.73 15.44
C ILE A 284 -12.80 10.84 14.59
N GLY A 285 -12.97 9.57 14.99
CA GLY A 285 -13.74 8.57 14.28
C GLY A 285 -13.05 8.12 12.98
N LEU A 286 -12.12 7.17 13.07
CA LEU A 286 -11.49 6.58 11.89
C LEU A 286 -12.47 5.60 11.19
N PRO A 287 -12.38 5.42 9.86
CA PRO A 287 -13.23 4.49 9.12
C PRO A 287 -12.97 3.03 9.52
N ALA A 288 -13.91 2.15 9.17
CA ALA A 288 -13.81 0.71 9.41
C ALA A 288 -12.57 0.07 8.82
N THR A 289 -12.13 0.58 7.67
CA THR A 289 -10.90 0.18 7.00
C THR A 289 -10.15 1.40 6.50
N PRO A 290 -8.82 1.39 6.53
CA PRO A 290 -8.03 2.35 5.77
C PRO A 290 -8.38 2.27 4.28
N HIS A 291 -8.58 3.42 3.64
CA HIS A 291 -8.98 3.57 2.24
C HIS A 291 -10.27 2.75 1.92
N PRO A 292 -11.45 3.17 2.40
CA PRO A 292 -12.69 2.38 2.36
C PRO A 292 -13.40 2.34 0.99
N TRP A 293 -12.67 2.63 -0.11
CA TRP A 293 -13.19 2.53 -1.47
C TRP A 293 -12.81 1.17 -2.06
N CYS A 294 -13.78 0.25 -2.07
CA CYS A 294 -13.68 -1.07 -2.67
C CYS A 294 -14.59 -1.20 -3.91
N ALA A 295 -14.37 -2.25 -4.71
CA ALA A 295 -15.29 -2.66 -5.76
C ALA A 295 -16.68 -2.96 -5.18
N LYS A 296 -17.73 -2.85 -6.00
CA LYS A 296 -19.10 -3.09 -5.53
C LYS A 296 -19.39 -4.55 -5.21
N SER A 297 -18.69 -5.46 -5.87
CA SER A 297 -18.89 -6.90 -5.73
C SER A 297 -17.60 -7.66 -5.99
N GLY A 298 -17.49 -8.88 -5.43
CA GLY A 298 -16.34 -9.75 -5.66
C GLY A 298 -16.15 -10.12 -7.14
N ALA A 299 -17.22 -10.13 -7.93
CA ALA A 299 -17.18 -10.41 -9.37
C ALA A 299 -16.43 -9.33 -10.17
N GLU A 300 -16.36 -8.10 -9.67
CA GLU A 300 -15.68 -6.97 -10.33
C GLU A 300 -14.18 -6.92 -10.04
N VAL A 301 -13.71 -7.58 -8.97
CA VAL A 301 -12.33 -7.45 -8.47
C VAL A 301 -11.31 -7.79 -9.55
N ALA A 302 -11.47 -8.91 -10.23
CA ALA A 302 -10.51 -9.34 -11.26
C ALA A 302 -10.45 -8.38 -12.47
N ASN A 303 -11.56 -7.73 -12.82
CA ASN A 303 -11.58 -6.76 -13.91
C ASN A 303 -10.96 -5.45 -13.46
N LEU A 304 -11.32 -4.98 -12.26
CA LEU A 304 -10.75 -3.77 -11.67
C LEU A 304 -9.23 -3.89 -11.49
N VAL A 305 -8.73 -5.02 -11.01
CA VAL A 305 -7.27 -5.27 -10.89
C VAL A 305 -6.61 -5.21 -12.26
N GLN A 306 -7.19 -5.81 -13.31
CA GLN A 306 -6.64 -5.68 -14.66
C GLN A 306 -6.58 -4.21 -15.11
N TYR A 307 -7.61 -3.42 -14.87
CA TYR A 307 -7.53 -1.98 -15.18
C TYR A 307 -6.42 -1.26 -14.40
N LEU A 308 -6.29 -1.53 -13.10
CA LEU A 308 -5.25 -0.94 -12.25
C LEU A 308 -3.84 -1.32 -12.70
N LEU A 309 -3.64 -2.53 -13.24
CA LEU A 309 -2.36 -2.98 -13.80
C LEU A 309 -1.99 -2.26 -15.12
N THR A 310 -2.94 -1.54 -15.74
CA THR A 310 -2.65 -0.68 -16.92
C THR A 310 -2.26 0.74 -16.56
N LEU A 311 -2.35 1.13 -15.28
CA LEU A 311 -2.05 2.48 -14.81
C LEU A 311 -0.54 2.67 -14.63
#